data_AF-A0A3D2APV8-F1
#
_entry.id   AF-A0A3D2APV8-F1
#
_cell.length_a   1.000
_cell.length_b   1.000
_cell.length_c   1.000
_cell.angle_alpha   90.00
_cell.angle_beta   90.00
_cell.angle_gamma   90.00
#
_symmetry.space_group_name_H-M   'P 1'
#
loop_
_entity.id
_entity.type
_entity.pdbx_description
1 polymer ?
#
loop_
_entity_poly.entity_id
_entity_poly.type
_entity_poly.pdbx_seq_one_letter_code
_entity_poly.pdbx_strand_id
1 'polypeptide(L)' 'MQDVCVFCGSSEGQDPVYMQAAKALGDAICERSLGLVYGGA' A
#
# COMPACT_ATOMS: atom_id res chain seq x y z
N MET A 1 6.63 -16.49 7.14
CA MET A 1 6.35 -15.39 6.21
C MET A 1 5.05 -14.76 6.68
N GLN A 2 5.02 -13.44 6.90
CA GLN A 2 3.84 -12.71 7.33
C GLN A 2 3.43 -11.77 6.21
N ASP A 3 2.16 -11.85 5.82
CA ASP A 3 1.62 -11.10 4.69
C ASP A 3 0.54 -10.14 5.17
N VAL A 4 0.48 -8.95 4.57
CA VAL A 4 -0.48 -7.90 4.87
C VAL A 4 -1.42 -7.74 3.68
N CYS A 5 -2.72 -7.90 3.92
CA CYS A 5 -3.74 -7.61 2.91
C CYS A 5 -4.12 -6.13 2.95
N VAL A 6 -3.95 -5.43 1.84
CA VAL A 6 -4.22 -3.99 1.72
C VAL A 6 -5.38 -3.75 0.76
N PHE A 7 -6.33 -2.92 1.19
CA PHE A 7 -7.45 -2.43 0.38
C PHE A 7 -7.33 -0.92 0.19
N CYS A 8 -7.37 -0.48 -1.05
CA CYS A 8 -7.34 0.93 -1.44
C CYS A 8 -8.41 1.20 -2.50
N GLY A 9 -8.83 2.46 -2.61
CA GLY A 9 -9.72 2.87 -3.70
C GLY A 9 -9.04 2.68 -5.05
N SER A 10 -9.82 2.38 -6.09
CA SER A 10 -9.33 2.18 -7.46
C SER A 10 -8.90 3.47 -8.17
N SER A 11 -9.14 4.63 -7.56
CA SER A 11 -8.72 5.94 -8.05
C SER A 11 -7.63 6.52 -7.16
N GLU A 12 -6.72 7.31 -7.75
CA GLU A 12 -5.61 7.96 -7.05
C GLU A 12 -6.07 8.94 -5.96
N GLY A 13 -7.31 9.42 -6.05
CA GLY A 13 -7.85 10.48 -5.21
C GLY A 13 -7.42 11.87 -5.69
N GLN A 14 -8.12 12.92 -5.24
CA GLN A 14 -7.82 14.31 -5.65
C GLN A 14 -6.71 14.94 -4.80
N ASP A 15 -6.52 14.46 -3.57
CA ASP A 15 -5.52 14.98 -2.66
C ASP A 15 -4.21 14.17 -2.82
N PRO A 16 -3.06 14.82 -3.08
CA PRO A 16 -1.78 14.13 -3.21
C PRO A 16 -1.37 13.35 -1.95
N VAL A 17 -1.99 13.60 -0.80
CA VAL A 17 -1.74 12.86 0.44
C VAL A 17 -2.03 11.37 0.31
N TYR A 18 -2.99 10.96 -0.54
CA TYR A 18 -3.34 9.55 -0.72
C TYR A 18 -2.19 8.78 -1.37
N MET A 19 -1.60 9.35 -2.42
CA MET A 19 -0.47 8.74 -3.11
C MET A 19 0.80 8.74 -2.25
N GLN A 20 1.02 9.78 -1.45
CA GLN A 20 2.15 9.83 -0.51
C GLN A 20 2.01 8.76 0.57
N ALA A 21 0.81 8.61 1.15
CA ALA A 21 0.54 7.59 2.16
C ALA A 21 0.68 6.17 1.59
N ALA A 22 0.21 5.94 0.37
CA ALA A 22 0.35 4.65 -0.31
C ALA A 22 1.83 4.26 -0.52
N LYS A 23 2.67 5.22 -0.92
CA LYS A 23 4.12 4.99 -1.06
C LYS A 23 4.78 4.70 0.29
N ALA A 24 4.52 5.53 1.30
CA ALA A 24 5.07 5.35 2.64
C ALA A 24 4.68 3.99 3.26
N LEU A 25 3.46 3.53 3.00
CA LEU A 25 3.01 2.19 3.41
C LEU A 25 3.82 1.09 2.71
N GLY A 26 4.03 1.20 1.40
CA GLY A 26 4.84 0.25 0.64
C GLY A 26 6.27 0.16 1.14
N ASP A 27 6.90 1.31 1.40
CA ASP A 27 8.26 1.39 1.95
C ASP A 27 8.34 0.69 3.31
N ALA A 28 7.39 0.95 4.21
CA ALA A 28 7.34 0.33 5.53
C ALA A 28 7.13 -1.20 5.47
N ILE A 29 6.39 -1.71 4.48
CA ILE A 29 6.19 -3.15 4.26
C ILE A 29 7.50 -3.80 3.82
N CYS A 30 8.21 -3.17 2.87
CA CYS A 30 9.52 -3.62 2.39
C CYS A 30 10.57 -3.63 3.51
N GLU A 31 10.66 -2.54 4.29
CA GLU A 31 11.58 -2.43 5.43
C GLU A 31 11.39 -3.56 6.45
N ARG A 32 10.13 -4.00 6.63
CA ARG A 32 9.77 -5.06 7.57
C ARG A 32 9.85 -6.47 6.97
N SER A 33 10.24 -6.59 5.70
CA SER A 33 10.26 -7.87 4.97
C SER A 33 8.92 -8.61 5.04
N LEU A 34 7.81 -7.86 4.99
CA LEU A 34 6.45 -8.39 4.95
C LEU A 34 6.01 -8.59 3.50
N GLY A 35 5.19 -9.61 3.25
CA GLY A 35 4.53 -9.76 1.97
C GLY A 35 3.34 -8.80 1.84
N LEU A 36 3.09 -8.32 0.63
CA LEU A 36 1.92 -7.51 0.30
C LEU A 36 0.93 -8.34 -0.51
N VAL A 37 -0.29 -8.46 -0.03
CA VAL A 37 -1.44 -9.02 -0.75
C VAL A 37 -2.41 -7.88 -1.04
N TYR A 38 -2.83 -7.72 -2.29
CA TYR A 38 -3.78 -6.69 -2.69
C TYR A 38 -4.66 -7.23 -3.83
N GLY A 39 -5.78 -6.56 -4.09
CA GLY A 39 -6.81 -7.04 -5.01
C GLY A 39 -6.43 -7.12 -6.49
N GLY A 40 -5.23 -6.68 -6.89
CA GLY A 40 -4.81 -6.60 -8.29
C GLY A 40 -5.64 -5.57 -9.06
N ALA A 41 -5.21 -4.31 -9.02
CA ALA A 41 -5.75 -3.23 -9.84
C ALA A 41 -4.81 -2.95 -11.02
#